data_AF-A0A943PI44-F1
#
_entry.id   AF-A0A943PI44-F1
#
_cell.length_a   1.000
_cell.length_b   1.000
_cell.length_c   1.000
_cell.angle_alpha   90.00
_cell.angle_beta   90.00
_cell.angle_gamma   90.00
#
_symmetry.space_group_name_H-M   'P 1'
#
loop_
_entity.id
_entity.type
_entity.pdbx_description
1 polymer ?
#
loop_
_entity_poly.entity_id
_entity_poly.type
_entity_poly.pdbx_seq_one_letter_code
_entity_poly.pdbx_strand_id
1 'polypeptide(L)'
;MFDNFDMGMPLGEKLVFALQVSLFGILMVFLLLIILAVLIMIISRVVRLGENLADKKGKKNAASDEPAPVQQSAAAGTPLPGTQSQGTLELDGVDEPTAAVIMAIVSDESGIPLNRLLFKSIKKKD
;
A
#
# COMPACT_ATOMS: atom_id res chain seq x y z
N MET A 1 0.60 -42.89 7.45
CA MET A 1 -0.85 -42.55 7.27
C MET A 1 -1.29 -42.69 5.81
N PHE A 2 -0.39 -42.60 4.82
CA PHE A 2 -0.70 -42.80 3.39
C PHE A 2 -0.72 -44.27 2.95
N ASP A 3 -0.25 -45.19 3.79
CA ASP A 3 -0.09 -46.62 3.45
C ASP A 3 -1.42 -47.38 3.27
N ASN A 4 -2.54 -46.84 3.74
CA ASN A 4 -3.86 -47.48 3.61
C ASN A 4 -4.49 -47.32 2.22
N PHE A 5 -3.99 -46.41 1.38
CA PHE A 5 -4.55 -46.21 0.04
C PHE A 5 -4.01 -47.20 -0.99
N ASP A 6 -2.94 -47.95 -0.68
CA ASP A 6 -2.22 -48.79 -1.63
C ASP A 6 -2.69 -50.26 -1.62
N MET A 7 -3.36 -50.69 -0.55
CA MET A 7 -3.51 -52.11 -0.20
C MET A 7 -4.57 -52.91 -0.98
N GLY A 8 -5.01 -52.46 -2.16
CA GLY A 8 -5.99 -53.22 -2.96
C GLY A 8 -6.59 -52.53 -4.18
N MET A 9 -6.08 -51.37 -4.61
CA MET A 9 -6.67 -50.61 -5.71
C MET A 9 -5.72 -50.65 -6.93
N PRO A 10 -6.22 -50.98 -8.14
CA PRO A 10 -5.38 -51.11 -9.33
C PRO A 10 -4.66 -49.80 -9.67
N LEU A 11 -3.44 -49.91 -10.21
CA LEU A 11 -2.55 -48.78 -10.47
C LEU A 11 -3.20 -47.67 -11.34
N GLY A 12 -4.10 -48.06 -12.25
CA GLY A 12 -4.87 -47.13 -13.07
C GLY A 12 -5.84 -46.24 -12.29
N GLU A 13 -6.50 -46.76 -11.25
CA GLU A 13 -7.42 -45.98 -10.42
C GLU A 13 -6.69 -44.97 -9.53
N LYS A 14 -5.46 -45.27 -9.10
CA LYS A 14 -4.60 -44.33 -8.37
C LYS A 14 -4.25 -43.11 -9.21
N LEU A 15 -3.90 -43.35 -10.48
CA LEU A 15 -3.57 -42.28 -11.42
C LEU A 15 -4.78 -41.40 -11.70
N VAL A 16 -5.97 -41.99 -11.88
CA VAL A 16 -7.22 -41.24 -12.07
C VAL A 16 -7.57 -40.43 -10.83
N PHE A 17 -7.43 -41.00 -9.62
CA PHE A 17 -7.69 -40.28 -8.37
C PHE A 17 -6.70 -39.13 -8.14
N ALA A 18 -5.42 -39.36 -8.39
CA ALA A 18 -4.40 -38.31 -8.29
C ALA A 18 -4.63 -37.19 -9.31
N LEU A 19 -5.02 -37.52 -10.55
CA LEU A 19 -5.41 -36.55 -11.55
C LEU A 19 -6.64 -35.75 -11.13
N GLN A 20 -7.67 -36.40 -10.60
CA GLN A 20 -8.89 -35.76 -10.12
C GLN A 20 -8.58 -34.77 -8.98
N VAL A 21 -7.79 -35.19 -7.99
CA VAL A 21 -7.36 -34.35 -6.86
C VAL A 21 -6.49 -33.19 -7.33
N SER A 22 -5.53 -33.44 -8.23
CA SER A 22 -4.68 -32.40 -8.80
C SER A 22 -5.51 -31.37 -9.56
N LEU A 23 -6.45 -31.81 -10.39
CA LEU A 23 -7.35 -30.94 -11.15
C LEU A 23 -8.20 -30.09 -10.20
N PHE A 24 -8.77 -30.68 -9.16
CA PHE A 24 -9.55 -29.95 -8.15
C PHE A 24 -8.68 -28.92 -7.40
N GLY A 25 -7.43 -29.26 -7.09
CA GLY A 25 -6.45 -28.36 -6.48
C GLY A 25 -6.12 -27.17 -7.39
N ILE A 26 -5.86 -27.40 -8.68
CA ILE A 26 -5.63 -26.34 -9.68
C ILE A 26 -6.86 -25.42 -9.75
N LEU A 27 -8.06 -25.99 -9.83
CA LEU A 27 -9.30 -25.21 -9.90
C LEU A 27 -9.51 -24.37 -8.64
N MET A 28 -9.23 -24.92 -7.46
CA MET A 28 -9.36 -24.20 -6.19
C MET A 28 -8.38 -23.02 -6.10
N VAL A 29 -7.13 -23.20 -6.52
CA VAL A 29 -6.14 -22.11 -6.59
C VAL A 29 -6.60 -21.04 -7.57
N PHE A 30 -7.09 -21.44 -8.74
CA PHE A 30 -7.58 -20.51 -9.76
C PHE A 30 -8.77 -19.68 -9.26
N LEU A 31 -9.73 -20.33 -8.59
CA LEU A 31 -10.87 -19.66 -7.96
C LEU A 31 -10.42 -18.65 -6.91
N LEU A 32 -9.46 -19.02 -6.06
CA LEU A 32 -8.90 -18.12 -5.05
C LEU A 32 -8.24 -16.89 -5.68
N LEU A 33 -7.48 -17.07 -6.77
CA LEU A 33 -6.87 -15.97 -7.51
C LEU A 33 -7.91 -15.06 -8.17
N ILE A 34 -8.99 -15.63 -8.74
CA ILE A 34 -10.10 -14.84 -9.31
C ILE A 34 -10.75 -13.99 -8.22
N ILE A 35 -11.08 -14.58 -7.06
CA ILE A 35 -11.71 -13.85 -5.96
C ILE A 35 -10.82 -12.68 -5.52
N LEU A 36 -9.51 -12.92 -5.39
CA LEU A 36 -8.55 -11.88 -5.02
C LEU A 36 -8.45 -10.78 -6.10
N ALA A 37 -8.41 -11.16 -7.37
CA ALA A 37 -8.39 -10.21 -8.50
C ALA A 37 -9.66 -9.35 -8.55
N VAL A 38 -10.84 -9.95 -8.35
CA VAL A 38 -12.13 -9.25 -8.30
C VAL A 38 -12.16 -8.27 -7.14
N LEU A 39 -11.67 -8.65 -5.96
CA LEU A 39 -11.60 -7.76 -4.80
C LEU A 39 -10.76 -6.51 -5.10
N ILE A 40 -9.57 -6.69 -5.68
CA ILE A 40 -8.68 -5.57 -6.08
C ILE A 40 -9.33 -4.73 -7.17
N MET A 41 -10.03 -5.36 -8.13
CA MET A 41 -10.76 -4.66 -9.19
C MET A 41 -11.87 -3.77 -8.63
N ILE A 42 -12.65 -4.26 -7.65
CA ILE A 42 -13.70 -3.48 -6.98
C ILE A 42 -13.09 -2.29 -6.24
N ILE A 43 -12.04 -2.50 -5.45
CA ILE A 43 -11.34 -1.41 -4.74
C ILE A 43 -10.81 -0.39 -5.74
N SER A 44 -10.15 -0.83 -6.80
CA SER A 44 -9.65 0.05 -7.87
C SER A 44 -10.77 0.82 -8.58
N ARG A 45 -11.95 0.20 -8.75
CA ARG A 45 -13.11 0.85 -9.38
C ARG A 45 -13.72 1.93 -8.48
N VAL A 46 -13.85 1.65 -7.18
CA VAL A 46 -14.36 2.61 -6.19
C VAL A 46 -13.38 3.77 -6.01
N VAL A 47 -12.08 3.48 -5.91
CA VAL A 47 -11.03 4.50 -5.84
C VAL A 47 -11.05 5.36 -7.10
N ARG A 48 -11.05 4.77 -8.31
CA ARG A 48 -11.16 5.54 -9.56
C ARG A 48 -12.42 6.39 -9.66
N LEU A 49 -13.56 5.91 -9.15
CA LEU A 49 -14.81 6.68 -9.17
C LEU A 49 -14.77 7.85 -8.16
N GLY A 50 -14.13 7.65 -7.00
CA GLY A 50 -13.83 8.71 -6.05
C GLY A 50 -12.84 9.74 -6.59
N GLU A 51 -11.80 9.29 -7.29
CA GLU A 51 -10.84 10.16 -7.98
C GLU A 51 -11.53 10.96 -9.10
N ASN A 52 -12.39 10.34 -9.91
CA ASN A 52 -13.15 11.04 -10.96
C ASN A 52 -14.12 12.12 -10.42
N LEU A 53 -14.60 11.97 -9.17
CA LEU A 53 -15.37 13.01 -8.48
C LEU A 53 -14.47 14.12 -7.93
N ALA A 54 -13.25 13.80 -7.49
CA ALA A 54 -12.24 14.76 -7.07
C ALA A 54 -11.64 15.56 -8.24
N ASP A 55 -11.47 14.94 -9.41
CA ASP A 55 -10.97 15.56 -10.65
C ASP A 55 -11.90 16.67 -11.19
N LYS A 56 -13.21 16.59 -10.92
CA LYS A 56 -14.15 17.68 -11.25
C LYS A 56 -13.95 18.94 -10.41
N LYS A 57 -13.21 18.88 -9.29
CA LYS A 57 -12.79 20.07 -8.50
C LYS A 57 -11.37 20.54 -8.84
N GLY A 58 -10.70 19.93 -9.83
CA GLY A 58 -9.33 20.27 -10.24
C GLY A 58 -9.21 20.98 -11.59
N LYS A 59 -10.29 21.13 -12.38
CA LYS A 59 -10.21 21.71 -13.73
C LYS A 59 -10.26 23.24 -13.74
N LYS A 60 -9.26 23.86 -13.13
CA LYS A 60 -8.80 25.22 -13.44
C LYS A 60 -7.29 25.20 -13.29
N ASN A 61 -6.60 24.90 -14.39
CA ASN A 61 -5.26 25.36 -14.77
C ASN A 61 -4.77 24.42 -15.88
N ALA A 62 -5.41 24.55 -17.04
CA ALA A 62 -4.81 24.17 -18.29
C ALA A 62 -3.89 25.32 -18.72
N ALA A 63 -2.59 25.05 -18.82
CA ALA A 63 -1.65 25.59 -19.81
C ALA A 63 -0.22 25.47 -19.28
N SER A 64 0.50 24.42 -19.65
CA SER A 64 1.64 24.62 -20.55
C SER A 64 2.09 23.25 -21.08
N ASP A 65 2.11 23.19 -22.39
CA ASP A 65 2.66 22.10 -23.20
C ASP A 65 4.19 22.11 -23.13
N GLU A 66 4.79 20.97 -23.51
CA GLU A 66 6.21 20.69 -23.81
C GLU A 66 7.20 20.40 -22.65
N PRO A 67 8.25 19.57 -22.90
CA PRO A 67 8.23 18.11 -22.93
C PRO A 67 9.03 17.48 -21.77
N ALA A 68 8.95 16.15 -21.67
CA ALA A 68 9.53 15.29 -20.62
C ALA A 68 10.97 15.63 -20.16
N PRO A 69 11.33 15.26 -18.91
CA PRO A 69 11.75 13.89 -18.74
C PRO A 69 10.95 13.16 -17.67
N VAL A 70 10.70 11.90 -17.98
CA VAL A 70 10.48 10.82 -17.03
C VAL A 70 11.47 10.90 -15.87
N GLN A 71 11.11 11.59 -14.79
CA GLN A 71 11.82 11.44 -13.51
C GLN A 71 11.16 10.32 -12.73
N GLN A 72 11.41 9.13 -13.30
CA GLN A 72 11.71 7.91 -12.60
C GLN A 72 12.02 8.15 -11.12
N SER A 73 11.23 7.49 -10.28
CA SER A 73 11.57 7.06 -8.92
C SER A 73 13.08 6.85 -8.76
N ALA A 74 13.79 7.90 -8.37
CA ALA A 74 15.19 7.92 -8.00
C ALA A 74 15.51 9.28 -7.35
N ALA A 75 14.79 9.67 -6.29
CA ALA A 75 15.39 10.54 -5.28
C ALA A 75 16.30 9.65 -4.42
N ALA A 76 17.43 9.28 -5.03
CA ALA A 76 18.57 8.76 -4.31
C ALA A 76 18.99 9.80 -3.27
N GLY A 77 19.00 9.39 -2.01
CA GLY A 77 20.22 9.51 -1.23
C GLY A 77 20.69 10.90 -0.80
N THR A 78 19.83 11.91 -0.72
CA THR A 78 20.10 13.02 0.21
C THR A 78 19.26 12.79 1.45
N PRO A 79 19.84 12.37 2.58
CA PRO A 79 19.15 12.48 3.85
C PRO A 79 18.73 13.94 3.96
N LEU A 80 17.42 14.22 4.03
CA LEU A 80 17.03 15.46 4.66
C LEU A 80 17.72 15.45 6.03
N PRO A 81 18.43 16.53 6.41
CA PRO A 81 19.10 16.58 7.70
C PRO A 81 18.08 16.15 8.76
N GLY A 82 18.49 15.30 9.70
CA GLY A 82 17.59 14.65 10.69
C GLY A 82 16.82 15.63 11.59
N THR A 83 16.96 16.93 11.34
CA THR A 83 16.28 18.05 11.95
C THR A 83 15.07 18.55 11.15
N GLN A 84 14.77 18.00 9.96
CA GLN A 84 13.66 18.46 9.13
C GLN A 84 12.58 17.40 8.95
N SER A 85 11.34 17.77 9.32
CA SER A 85 10.13 16.99 9.08
C SER A 85 9.75 17.04 7.60
N GLN A 86 9.16 15.96 7.10
CA GLN A 86 8.59 15.94 5.76
C GLN A 86 7.19 16.56 5.76
N GLY A 87 7.01 17.64 4.98
CA GLY A 87 5.70 18.21 4.64
C GLY A 87 5.50 19.66 5.08
N THR A 88 4.30 20.18 4.82
CA THR A 88 3.81 21.47 5.34
C THR A 88 3.18 21.23 6.71
N LEU A 89 3.65 21.94 7.74
CA LEU A 89 3.17 21.86 9.12
C LEU A 89 2.30 23.07 9.45
N GLU A 90 1.08 22.82 9.93
CA GLU A 90 0.20 23.86 10.46
C GLU A 90 0.29 23.92 12.00
N LEU A 91 0.69 25.05 12.57
CA LEU A 91 0.75 25.24 14.02
C LEU A 91 -0.40 26.13 14.50
N ASP A 92 -1.29 25.58 15.31
CA ASP A 92 -2.39 26.30 15.95
C ASP A 92 -2.10 26.49 17.44
N GLY A 93 -1.68 27.71 17.82
CA GLY A 93 -1.45 28.07 19.22
C GLY A 93 -0.19 27.44 19.85
N VAL A 94 0.73 26.94 19.04
CA VAL A 94 2.03 26.39 19.44
C VAL A 94 3.12 27.09 18.64
N ASP A 95 4.21 27.46 19.30
CA ASP A 95 5.38 28.06 18.64
C ASP A 95 6.25 27.00 17.93
N GLU A 96 7.00 27.44 16.92
CA GLU A 96 7.90 26.60 16.14
C GLU A 96 8.91 25.79 16.98
N PRO A 97 9.61 26.36 17.98
CA PRO A 97 10.54 25.57 18.80
C PRO A 97 9.84 24.53 19.66
N THR A 98 8.65 24.82 20.19
CA THR A 98 7.84 23.84 20.93
C THR A 98 7.37 22.72 20.01
N ALA A 99 6.94 23.05 18.78
CA ALA A 99 6.62 22.06 17.78
C ALA A 99 7.82 21.16 17.45
N ALA A 100 9.02 21.71 17.27
CA ALA A 100 10.23 20.94 17.03
C ALA A 100 10.55 19.96 18.16
N VAL A 101 10.35 20.37 19.41
CA VAL A 101 10.51 19.50 20.59
C VAL A 101 9.48 18.37 20.58
N ILE A 102 8.20 18.68 20.29
CA ILE A 102 7.15 17.67 20.14
C ILE A 102 7.51 16.67 19.03
N MET A 103 8.02 17.15 17.90
CA MET A 103 8.41 16.29 16.79
C MET A 103 9.54 15.32 17.15
N ALA A 104 10.54 15.83 17.89
CA ALA A 104 11.65 15.02 18.36
C ALA A 104 11.18 13.91 19.30
N ILE A 105 10.36 14.25 20.30
CA ILE A 105 9.82 13.27 21.27
C ILE A 105 9.00 12.21 20.56
N VAL A 106 8.10 12.60 19.65
CA VAL A 106 7.27 11.63 18.92
C VAL A 106 8.12 10.73 18.02
N SER A 107 9.20 11.26 17.42
CA SER A 107 10.12 10.43 16.63
C SER A 107 10.88 9.40 17.48
N ASP A 108 11.25 9.77 18.70
CA ASP A 108 11.95 8.89 19.65
C ASP A 108 11.02 7.79 20.18
N GLU A 109 9.83 8.16 20.67
CA GLU A 109 8.83 7.23 21.19
C GLU A 109 8.28 6.28 20.11
N SER A 110 8.14 6.74 18.87
CA SER A 110 7.70 5.89 17.77
C SER A 110 8.82 5.06 17.14
N GLY A 111 10.09 5.40 17.38
CA GLY A 111 11.24 4.83 16.68
C GLY A 111 11.26 5.14 15.18
N ILE A 112 10.40 6.05 14.69
CA ILE A 112 10.32 6.46 13.30
C ILE A 112 11.11 7.75 13.15
N PRO A 113 12.16 7.79 12.31
CA PRO A 113 12.97 8.99 12.14
C PRO A 113 12.14 10.13 11.54
N LEU A 114 12.48 11.37 11.90
CA LEU A 114 11.74 12.59 11.54
C LEU A 114 11.55 12.76 10.02
N ASN A 115 12.47 12.22 9.23
CA ASN A 115 12.40 12.22 7.75
C ASN A 115 11.33 11.27 7.18
N ARG A 116 10.71 10.39 7.99
CA ARG A 116 9.60 9.51 7.60
C ARG A 116 8.32 9.81 8.38
N LEU A 117 8.37 10.81 9.25
CA LEU A 117 7.27 11.20 10.11
C LEU A 117 6.65 12.49 9.58
N LEU A 118 5.36 12.43 9.23
CA LEU A 118 4.62 13.54 8.65
C LEU A 118 3.68 14.15 9.70
N PHE A 119 4.00 15.36 10.14
CA PHE A 119 3.16 16.13 11.06
C PHE A 119 2.22 17.03 10.26
N LYS A 120 0.92 16.72 10.30
CA LYS A 120 -0.11 17.55 9.60
C LYS A 120 -0.45 18.83 10.35
N SER A 121 -0.64 18.73 11.68
CA SER A 121 -0.99 19.88 12.50
C SER A 121 -0.62 19.65 13.96
N ILE A 122 -0.13 20.69 14.64
CA ILE A 122 0.09 20.69 16.09
C ILE A 122 -0.81 21.74 16.71
N LYS A 123 -1.68 21.33 17.63
CA LYS A 123 -2.66 22.20 18.28
C LYS A 123 -2.51 22.16 19.79
N LYS A 124 -2.52 23.33 20.42
CA LYS A 124 -2.65 23.40 21.88
C LYS A 124 -4.08 23.01 22.26
N LYS A 125 -4.21 22.02 23.14
CA LYS A 125 -5.49 21.70 23.77
C LYS A 125 -5.57 22.49 25.08
N ASP A 126 -6.47 23.46 25.11
CA ASP A 126 -6.86 24.18 26.34
C ASP A 126 -7.75 23.29 27.25
#